data_AF-A0A7S0XNY6-F1
#
_entry.id   AF-A0A7S0XNY6-F1
#
_cell.length_a   1.000
_cell.length_b   1.000
_cell.length_c   1.000
_cell.angle_alpha   90.00
_cell.angle_beta   90.00
_cell.angle_gamma   90.00
#
_symmetry.space_group_name_H-M   'P 1'
#
loop_
_entity.id
_entity.type
_entity.pdbx_description
1 polymer ?
#
loop_
_entity_poly.entity_id
_entity_poly.type
_entity_poly.pdbx_seq_one_letter_code
_entity_poly.pdbx_strand_id
1 'polypeptide(L)'
;GGGGGGRLVRVGDLFSEEAKDVLFDVEVPALAAPTDRFLVGTLRVSYLDVAGAELRAEEVECFVARPDEVAGADAEPSVGVTLQRARVVTARTLLEAREEADGGRFEAARARIGGSLAYLRGVAA
;
A
#
# COMPACT_ATOMS: atom_id res chain seq x y z
N GLY A 1 8.81 11.06 -25.39
CA GLY A 1 7.68 11.77 -24.79
C GLY A 1 6.59 10.77 -24.48
N GLY A 2 6.44 10.38 -23.21
CA GLY A 2 5.38 9.50 -22.75
C GLY A 2 4.48 10.29 -21.81
N GLY A 3 3.19 10.41 -22.15
CA GLY A 3 2.20 11.09 -21.31
C GLY A 3 2.07 10.35 -19.98
N GLY A 4 2.45 11.01 -18.89
CA GLY A 4 2.37 10.45 -17.54
C GLY A 4 0.92 10.28 -17.11
N GLY A 5 0.45 9.03 -17.09
CA GLY A 5 -0.84 8.66 -16.52
C GLY A 5 -0.79 8.74 -15.00
N GLY A 6 -0.93 9.94 -14.44
CA GLY A 6 -1.08 10.14 -13.01
C GLY A 6 -2.46 9.68 -12.51
N ARG A 7 -2.54 9.23 -11.26
CA ARG A 7 -3.81 9.00 -10.56
C ARG A 7 -3.98 10.06 -9.48
N LEU A 8 -5.20 10.58 -9.35
CA LEU A 8 -5.55 11.55 -8.31
C LEU A 8 -6.31 10.83 -7.19
N VAL A 9 -5.79 10.92 -5.97
CA VAL A 9 -6.50 10.50 -4.75
C VAL A 9 -6.89 11.75 -3.98
N ARG A 10 -8.19 11.90 -3.67
CA ARG A 10 -8.68 12.97 -2.81
C ARG A 10 -8.69 12.47 -1.38
N VAL A 11 -7.85 13.07 -0.56
CA VAL A 11 -7.89 12.91 0.89
C VAL A 11 -8.75 14.06 1.43
N GLY A 12 -9.66 13.76 2.34
CA GLY A 12 -10.43 14.80 3.04
C GLY A 12 -9.55 15.64 3.95
N ASP A 13 -10.18 16.43 4.80
CA ASP A 13 -9.47 17.27 5.76
C ASP A 13 -8.53 16.43 6.64
N LEU A 14 -7.38 17.03 6.96
CA LEU A 14 -6.38 16.49 7.86
C LEU A 14 -6.23 17.48 9.02
N PHE A 15 -6.54 17.03 10.23
CA PHE A 15 -6.43 17.86 11.40
C PHE A 15 -4.98 17.91 11.91
N SER A 16 -4.70 18.87 12.80
CA SER A 16 -3.40 18.92 13.49
C SER A 16 -3.12 17.58 14.17
N GLU A 17 -1.89 17.08 14.02
CA GLU A 17 -1.42 15.79 14.55
C GLU A 17 -2.07 14.54 13.93
N GLU A 18 -3.01 14.70 12.99
CA GLU A 18 -3.55 13.57 12.23
C GLU A 18 -2.55 13.13 11.15
N ALA A 19 -2.37 11.82 11.02
CA ALA A 19 -1.59 11.20 9.96
C ALA A 19 -2.46 10.19 9.20
N LYS A 20 -2.33 10.16 7.87
CA LYS A 20 -2.99 9.17 7.01
C LYS A 20 -1.96 8.43 6.17
N ASP A 21 -1.94 7.12 6.34
CA ASP A 21 -1.17 6.23 5.48
C ASP A 21 -1.99 5.90 4.23
N VAL A 22 -1.41 6.15 3.05
CA VAL A 22 -1.99 5.73 1.77
C VAL A 22 -1.09 4.68 1.15
N LEU A 23 -1.61 3.46 1.00
CA LEU A 23 -0.89 2.35 0.38
C LEU A 23 -1.19 2.30 -1.12
N PHE A 24 -0.14 2.31 -1.93
CA PHE A 24 -0.23 2.14 -3.38
C PHE A 24 0.33 0.77 -3.78
N ASP A 25 -0.41 0.06 -4.62
CA ASP A 25 0.07 -1.13 -5.32
C ASP A 25 0.49 -0.70 -6.73
N VAL A 26 1.77 -0.89 -7.08
CA VAL A 26 2.37 -0.35 -8.30
C VAL A 26 3.06 -1.47 -9.06
N GLU A 27 2.57 -1.72 -10.28
CA GLU A 27 3.25 -2.60 -11.22
C GLU A 27 4.37 -1.83 -11.93
N VAL A 28 5.59 -2.36 -11.83
CA VAL A 28 6.77 -1.78 -12.47
C VAL A 28 7.30 -2.73 -13.55
N PRO A 29 7.82 -2.21 -14.66
CA PRO A 29 8.34 -3.05 -15.72
C PRO A 29 9.55 -3.88 -15.26
N ALA A 30 9.77 -5.00 -15.94
CA ALA A 30 11.03 -5.73 -15.87
C ALA A 30 12.15 -4.90 -16.54
N LEU A 31 13.36 -4.98 -15.98
CA LEU A 31 14.54 -4.28 -16.50
C LEU A 31 15.50 -5.29 -17.13
N ALA A 32 16.21 -4.85 -18.17
CA ALA A 32 17.20 -5.68 -18.85
C ALA A 32 18.54 -5.78 -18.10
N ALA A 33 18.78 -4.87 -17.15
CA ALA A 33 19.99 -4.81 -16.34
C ALA A 33 19.63 -4.27 -14.95
N PRO A 34 20.43 -4.63 -13.92
CA PRO A 34 20.24 -4.13 -12.58
C PRO A 34 20.46 -2.61 -12.50
N THR A 35 19.81 -1.97 -11.53
CA THR A 35 20.00 -0.55 -11.23
C THR A 35 19.73 -0.27 -9.76
N ASP A 36 20.55 0.57 -9.15
CA ASP A 36 20.38 0.98 -7.76
C ASP A 36 19.27 2.02 -7.60
N ARG A 37 18.88 2.70 -8.69
CA ARG A 37 17.86 3.75 -8.69
C ARG A 37 16.98 3.68 -9.92
N PHE A 38 15.92 2.88 -9.83
CA PHE A 38 14.81 2.93 -10.78
C PHE A 38 13.75 3.91 -10.30
N LEU A 39 13.48 4.98 -11.06
CA LEU A 39 12.40 5.92 -10.77
C LEU A 39 11.05 5.23 -11.03
N VAL A 40 10.27 5.03 -9.99
CA VAL A 40 8.91 4.46 -10.07
C VAL A 40 7.91 5.53 -10.48
N GLY A 41 8.12 6.75 -9.99
CA GLY A 41 7.27 7.90 -10.30
C GLY A 41 7.44 9.01 -9.28
N THR A 42 6.51 9.96 -9.34
CA THR A 42 6.51 11.15 -8.50
C THR A 42 5.21 11.23 -7.74
N LEU A 43 5.29 11.42 -6.43
CA LEU A 43 4.14 11.70 -5.58
C LEU A 43 4.08 13.18 -5.32
N ARG A 44 2.93 13.78 -5.62
CA ARG A 44 2.65 15.18 -5.34
C ARG A 44 1.41 15.28 -4.48
N VAL A 45 1.53 16.05 -3.40
CA VAL A 45 0.40 16.45 -2.56
C VAL A 45 0.16 17.93 -2.72
N SER A 46 -1.09 18.36 -2.71
CA SER A 46 -1.44 19.78 -2.73
C SER A 46 -2.65 20.00 -1.84
N TYR A 47 -2.58 21.00 -0.96
CA TYR A 47 -3.58 21.25 0.07
C TYR A 47 -3.62 22.73 0.45
N LEU A 48 -4.72 23.15 1.07
CA LEU A 48 -4.82 24.46 1.69
C LEU A 48 -4.27 24.36 3.12
N ASP A 49 -3.15 25.03 3.38
CA ASP A 49 -2.70 25.25 4.75
C ASP A 49 -3.60 26.31 5.40
N VAL A 50 -4.47 25.86 6.29
CA VAL A 50 -5.42 26.71 7.01
C VAL A 50 -4.75 27.65 8.01
N ALA A 51 -3.57 27.30 8.53
CA ALA A 51 -2.85 28.15 9.48
C ALA A 51 -2.20 29.37 8.78
N GLY A 52 -1.66 29.14 7.58
CA GLY A 52 -1.07 30.19 6.74
C GLY A 52 -2.04 30.84 5.75
N ALA A 53 -3.26 30.30 5.59
CA ALA A 53 -4.22 30.65 4.56
C ALA A 53 -3.63 30.61 3.13
N GLU A 54 -2.81 29.60 2.84
CA GLU A 54 -2.08 29.47 1.58
C GLU A 54 -2.19 28.07 0.97
N LEU A 55 -2.16 27.99 -0.37
CA LEU A 55 -2.08 26.70 -1.06
C LEU A 55 -0.63 26.22 -1.06
N ARG A 56 -0.40 25.04 -0.47
CA ARG A 56 0.89 24.36 -0.49
C ARG A 56 0.87 23.18 -1.43
N ALA A 57 2.04 22.88 -1.99
CA ALA A 57 2.27 21.68 -2.75
C ALA A 57 3.66 21.15 -2.43
N GLU A 58 3.73 19.86 -2.15
CA GLU A 58 4.99 19.14 -1.89
C GLU A 58 5.09 18.00 -2.90
N GLU A 59 6.31 17.70 -3.31
CA GLU A 59 6.59 16.68 -4.32
C GLU A 59 7.80 15.85 -3.92
N VAL A 60 7.72 14.55 -4.14
CA VAL A 60 8.81 13.61 -3.90
C VAL A 60 8.92 12.60 -5.03
N GLU A 61 10.14 12.31 -5.46
CA GLU A 61 10.45 11.24 -6.39
C GLU A 61 10.61 9.91 -5.62
N CYS A 62 9.96 8.86 -6.12
CA CYS A 62 10.00 7.53 -5.53
C CYS A 62 10.91 6.61 -6.35
N PHE A 63 11.93 6.06 -5.69
CA PHE A 63 12.89 5.15 -6.32
C PHE A 63 12.84 3.77 -5.68
N VAL A 64 13.17 2.75 -6.47
CA VAL A 64 13.44 1.38 -5.99
C VAL A 64 14.75 0.88 -6.56
N ALA A 65 15.52 0.16 -5.76
CA ALA A 65 16.66 -0.61 -6.24
C ALA A 65 16.17 -1.90 -6.91
N ARG A 66 16.87 -2.32 -7.95
CA ARG A 66 16.63 -3.55 -8.72
C ARG A 66 17.97 -4.27 -8.92
N PRO A 67 18.60 -4.77 -7.84
CA PRO A 67 19.86 -5.49 -7.94
C PRO A 67 19.65 -6.92 -8.49
N ASP A 68 20.71 -7.55 -8.98
CA ASP A 68 20.68 -8.96 -9.40
C ASP A 68 20.54 -9.91 -8.20
N GLU A 69 21.10 -9.53 -7.06
CA GLU A 69 20.97 -10.24 -5.79
C GLU A 69 20.54 -9.27 -4.70
N VAL A 70 19.53 -9.66 -3.91
CA VAL A 70 19.07 -8.91 -2.74
C VAL A 70 19.79 -9.47 -1.51
N ALA A 71 20.49 -8.63 -0.75
CA ALA A 71 21.31 -9.07 0.37
C ALA A 71 21.00 -8.29 1.66
N GLY A 72 21.14 -8.96 2.80
CA GLY A 72 21.06 -8.34 4.12
C GLY A 72 19.70 -7.73 4.42
N ALA A 73 19.69 -6.51 4.95
CA ALA A 73 18.47 -5.82 5.41
C ALA A 73 17.48 -5.51 4.29
N ASP A 74 17.93 -5.43 3.03
CA ASP A 74 17.05 -5.17 1.87
C ASP A 74 16.23 -6.39 1.46
N ALA A 75 16.56 -7.59 1.98
CA ALA A 75 15.76 -8.80 1.79
C ALA A 75 14.52 -8.83 2.71
N GLU A 76 14.53 -8.06 3.79
CA GLU A 76 13.44 -8.04 4.76
C GLU A 76 12.32 -7.10 4.30
N PRO A 77 11.06 -7.57 4.25
CA PRO A 77 9.95 -6.73 3.86
C PRO A 77 9.72 -5.60 4.88
N SER A 78 9.33 -4.43 4.40
CA SER A 78 8.98 -3.30 5.27
C SER A 78 7.81 -3.66 6.19
N VAL A 79 8.06 -3.65 7.51
CA VAL A 79 7.07 -3.95 8.53
C VAL A 79 5.82 -3.08 8.39
N GLY A 80 6.01 -1.79 8.12
CA GLY A 80 4.90 -0.84 7.93
C GLY A 80 4.02 -1.22 6.74
N VAL A 81 4.63 -1.53 5.59
CA VAL A 81 3.89 -1.95 4.38
C VAL A 81 3.20 -3.29 4.62
N THR A 82 3.88 -4.25 5.23
CA THR A 82 3.33 -5.58 5.54
C THR A 82 2.11 -5.47 6.45
N LEU A 83 2.16 -4.62 7.49
CA LEU A 83 1.04 -4.41 8.41
C LEU A 83 -0.16 -3.77 7.70
N GLN A 84 0.06 -2.71 6.91
CA GLN A 84 -1.03 -2.05 6.19
C GLN A 84 -1.65 -2.97 5.14
N ARG A 85 -0.83 -3.76 4.42
CA ARG A 85 -1.32 -4.78 3.51
C ARG A 85 -2.16 -5.84 4.24
N ALA A 86 -1.71 -6.29 5.41
CA ALA A 86 -2.45 -7.25 6.21
C ALA A 86 -3.83 -6.72 6.66
N ARG A 87 -3.92 -5.44 7.05
CA ARG A 87 -5.20 -4.78 7.36
C ARG A 87 -6.16 -4.82 6.19
N VAL A 88 -5.70 -4.43 4.99
CA VAL A 88 -6.54 -4.40 3.77
C VAL A 88 -7.00 -5.79 3.38
N VAL A 89 -6.10 -6.78 3.37
CA VAL A 89 -6.43 -8.17 3.03
C VAL A 89 -7.43 -8.77 4.02
N THR A 90 -7.23 -8.53 5.30
CA THR A 90 -8.14 -9.01 6.35
C THR A 90 -9.53 -8.40 6.21
N ALA A 91 -9.62 -7.09 5.98
CA ALA A 91 -10.90 -6.41 5.77
C ALA A 91 -11.67 -6.99 4.58
N ARG A 92 -11.01 -7.20 3.42
CA ARG A 92 -11.62 -7.86 2.26
C ARG A 92 -12.07 -9.28 2.58
N THR A 93 -11.23 -10.05 3.25
CA THR A 93 -11.51 -11.44 3.63
C THR A 93 -12.77 -11.52 4.50
N LEU A 94 -12.94 -10.62 5.47
CA LEU A 94 -14.11 -10.57 6.34
C LEU A 94 -15.39 -10.22 5.57
N LEU A 95 -15.31 -9.31 4.59
CA LEU A 95 -16.44 -8.99 3.72
C LEU A 95 -16.85 -10.20 2.88
N GLU A 96 -15.90 -10.87 2.24
CA GLU A 96 -16.16 -12.05 1.42
C GLU A 96 -16.69 -13.23 2.25
N ALA A 97 -16.15 -13.45 3.46
CA ALA A 97 -16.64 -14.48 4.37
C ALA A 97 -18.07 -14.21 4.84
N ARG A 98 -18.43 -12.93 5.05
CA ARG A 98 -19.79 -12.53 5.37
C ARG A 98 -20.73 -12.86 4.21
N GLU A 99 -20.37 -12.52 2.97
CA GLU A 99 -21.18 -12.85 1.79
C GLU A 99 -21.38 -14.37 1.62
N GLU A 100 -20.35 -15.17 1.92
CA GLU A 100 -20.46 -16.63 1.93
C GLU A 100 -21.41 -17.14 3.02
N ALA A 101 -21.34 -16.59 4.22
CA ALA A 101 -22.23 -16.94 5.33
C ALA A 101 -23.68 -16.54 5.06
N ASP A 102 -23.91 -15.33 4.55
CA ASP A 102 -25.24 -14.84 4.14
C ASP A 102 -25.83 -15.71 3.02
N GLY A 103 -24.98 -16.29 2.17
CA GLY A 103 -25.34 -17.29 1.16
C GLY A 103 -25.46 -18.74 1.66
N GLY A 104 -25.43 -18.97 2.99
CA GLY A 104 -25.54 -20.30 3.61
C GLY A 104 -24.30 -21.18 3.50
N ARG A 105 -23.18 -20.67 2.98
CA ARG A 105 -21.91 -21.41 2.80
C ARG A 105 -21.00 -21.25 4.03
N PHE A 106 -21.47 -21.70 5.19
CA PHE A 106 -20.79 -21.49 6.47
C PHE A 106 -19.40 -22.14 6.54
N GLU A 107 -19.20 -23.32 5.94
CA GLU A 107 -17.88 -23.97 5.92
C GLU A 107 -16.85 -23.19 5.09
N ALA A 108 -17.28 -22.61 3.96
CA ALA A 108 -16.41 -21.77 3.14
C ALA A 108 -16.02 -20.49 3.90
N ALA A 109 -16.99 -19.83 4.54
CA ALA A 109 -16.74 -18.65 5.37
C ALA A 109 -15.76 -18.96 6.52
N ARG A 110 -15.94 -20.11 7.19
CA ARG A 110 -15.06 -20.55 8.28
C ARG A 110 -13.65 -20.84 7.79
N ALA A 111 -13.50 -21.52 6.66
CA ALA A 111 -12.20 -21.80 6.05
C ALA A 111 -11.48 -20.50 5.68
N ARG A 112 -12.20 -19.53 5.10
CA ARG A 112 -11.67 -18.22 4.71
C ARG A 112 -11.16 -17.42 5.91
N ILE A 113 -11.95 -17.33 6.98
CA ILE A 113 -11.53 -16.67 8.23
C ILE A 113 -10.33 -17.40 8.85
N GLY A 114 -10.36 -18.74 8.87
CA GLY A 114 -9.26 -19.56 9.38
C GLY A 114 -7.94 -19.30 8.64
N GLY A 115 -7.98 -19.20 7.31
CA GLY A 115 -6.81 -18.84 6.49
C GLY A 115 -6.27 -17.45 6.80
N SER A 116 -7.15 -16.47 6.97
CA SER A 116 -6.75 -15.09 7.34
C SER A 116 -6.09 -15.02 8.73
N LEU A 117 -6.56 -15.81 9.70
CA LEU A 117 -5.93 -15.88 11.03
C LEU A 117 -4.53 -16.51 10.96
N ALA A 118 -4.35 -17.55 10.14
CA ALA A 118 -3.03 -18.16 9.93
C ALA A 118 -2.06 -17.17 9.27
N TYR A 119 -2.51 -16.44 8.26
CA TYR A 119 -1.74 -15.39 7.60
C TYR A 119 -1.30 -14.30 8.60
N LEU A 120 -2.22 -13.76 9.41
CA LEU A 120 -1.90 -12.71 10.38
C LEU A 120 -0.89 -13.15 11.44
N ARG A 121 -0.94 -14.42 11.88
CA ARG A 121 0.06 -14.98 12.79
C ARG A 121 1.45 -15.05 12.17
N GLY A 122 1.55 -15.31 10.87
CA GLY A 122 2.83 -15.29 10.15
C GLY A 122 3.38 -13.89 9.92
N VAL A 123 2.52 -12.87 9.89
CA VAL A 123 2.93 -11.45 9.78
C VAL A 123 3.41 -10.87 11.12
N ALA A 124 2.93 -11.41 12.24
CA ALA A 124 3.27 -10.95 13.59
C ALA A 124 4.43 -11.70 14.25
N ALA A 125 4.97 -12.73 13.57
CA ALA A 125 6.12 -13.52 13.99
C ALA A 125 7.41 -12.95 13.41
#